data_AF-A0A356BWN4-F1
#
_entry.id   AF-A0A356BWN4-F1
#
_cell.length_a   1.000
_cell.length_b   1.000
_cell.length_c   1.000
_cell.angle_alpha   90.00
_cell.angle_beta   90.00
_cell.angle_gamma   90.00
#
_symmetry.space_group_name_H-M   'P 1'
#
loop_
_entity.id
_entity.type
_entity.pdbx_description
1 polymer ?
#
loop_
_entity_poly.entity_id
_entity_poly.type
_entity_poly.pdbx_seq_one_letter_code
_entity_poly.pdbx_strand_id
1 'polypeptide(L)'
;MFKVLEKDLLAENIYRMVVEAPLVAAKAQAGNFVMVRVSDVGERIPLTICDHDAERGTLTLIIQAVGKSTRDLVNIQVGDMVKDVLGPLGTATEIGDAERIIAVMGGIGVAPMLP
;
A
#
# COMPACT_ATOMS: atom_id res chain seq x y z
N MET A 1 -8.26 9.37 -9.51
CA MET A 1 -7.58 8.32 -10.29
C MET A 1 -6.09 8.48 -10.11
N PHE A 2 -5.38 7.38 -9.89
CA PHE A 2 -4.03 7.31 -9.36
C PHE A 2 -3.23 6.32 -10.22
N LYS A 3 -2.12 6.75 -10.81
CA LYS A 3 -1.41 5.94 -11.83
C LYS A 3 -0.60 4.83 -11.19
N VAL A 4 -0.61 3.63 -11.77
CA VAL A 4 0.32 2.56 -11.43
C VAL A 4 1.63 2.77 -12.18
N LEU A 5 2.73 2.95 -11.45
CA LEU A 5 4.05 3.24 -11.99
C LEU A 5 4.93 2.00 -12.11
N GLU A 6 4.84 1.10 -11.12
CA GLU A 6 5.62 -0.14 -11.07
C GLU A 6 4.73 -1.27 -10.53
N LYS A 7 4.94 -2.49 -11.01
CA LYS A 7 4.26 -3.68 -10.50
C LYS A 7 5.16 -4.90 -10.64
N ASP A 8 5.41 -5.61 -9.53
CA ASP A 8 6.22 -6.83 -9.51
C ASP A 8 5.49 -7.96 -8.80
N LEU A 9 5.68 -9.18 -9.28
CA LEU A 9 5.29 -10.39 -8.56
C LEU A 9 6.43 -10.75 -7.58
N LEU A 10 6.17 -10.66 -6.28
CA LEU A 10 7.16 -10.96 -5.25
C LEU A 10 7.18 -12.44 -4.87
N ALA A 11 6.00 -13.07 -4.85
CA ALA A 11 5.80 -14.48 -4.56
C ALA A 11 4.43 -14.91 -5.12
N GLU A 12 4.07 -16.19 -4.96
CA GLU A 12 2.76 -16.68 -5.40
C GLU A 12 1.62 -15.84 -4.79
N ASN A 13 0.84 -15.20 -5.67
CA ASN A 13 -0.26 -14.29 -5.31
C ASN A 13 0.12 -13.05 -4.49
N ILE A 14 1.40 -12.69 -4.36
CA ILE A 14 1.86 -11.49 -3.64
C ILE A 14 2.51 -10.53 -4.63
N TYR A 15 1.99 -9.31 -4.70
CA TYR A 15 2.40 -8.28 -5.64
C TYR A 15 2.88 -7.03 -4.92
N ARG A 16 3.96 -6.43 -5.43
CA ARG A 16 4.35 -5.05 -5.14
C ARG A 16 3.68 -4.16 -6.18
N MET A 17 3.08 -3.06 -5.76
CA MET A 17 2.51 -2.04 -6.65
C MET A 17 2.92 -0.66 -6.17
N VAL A 18 3.54 0.12 -7.05
CA VAL A 18 3.85 1.53 -6.79
C VAL A 18 2.80 2.40 -7.47
N VAL A 19 2.14 3.26 -6.70
CA VAL A 19 1.07 4.15 -7.18
C VAL A 19 1.43 5.61 -6.95
N GLU A 20 1.12 6.46 -7.92
CA GLU A 20 1.24 7.91 -7.81
C GLU A 20 0.11 8.46 -6.93
N ALA A 21 0.46 9.04 -5.78
CA ALA A 21 -0.48 9.65 -4.84
C ALA A 21 0.22 10.74 -4.00
N PRO A 22 0.59 11.89 -4.60
CA PRO A 22 1.52 12.85 -4.01
C PRO A 22 1.04 13.44 -2.68
N LEU A 23 -0.27 13.72 -2.56
CA LEU A 23 -0.85 14.26 -1.32
C LEU A 23 -0.81 13.26 -0.16
N VAL A 24 -0.92 11.97 -0.48
CA VAL A 24 -0.87 10.90 0.50
C VAL A 24 0.58 10.65 0.90
N ALA A 25 1.48 10.53 -0.08
CA ALA A 25 2.90 10.31 0.12
C ALA A 25 3.53 11.40 1.00
N ALA A 26 3.20 12.67 0.75
CA ALA A 26 3.74 13.79 1.53
C ALA A 26 3.36 13.78 3.03
N LYS A 27 2.38 12.97 3.45
CA LYS A 27 1.88 12.93 4.84
C LYS A 27 1.94 11.55 5.46
N ALA A 28 2.31 10.52 4.71
CA ALA A 28 2.30 9.15 5.19
C ALA A 28 3.35 8.96 6.29
N GLN A 29 3.00 8.18 7.31
CA GLN A 29 3.89 7.79 8.39
C GLN A 29 3.81 6.28 8.60
N ALA A 30 4.82 5.69 9.27
CA ALA A 30 4.81 4.28 9.63
C ALA A 30 3.51 3.91 10.36
N GLY A 31 2.94 2.75 10.02
CA GLY A 31 1.65 2.29 10.55
C GLY A 31 0.40 2.83 9.83
N ASN A 32 0.53 3.80 8.93
CA ASN A 32 -0.61 4.27 8.14
C ASN A 32 -1.03 3.30 7.03
N PHE A 33 -2.28 3.44 6.61
CA PHE A 33 -2.85 2.69 5.49
C PHE A 33 -3.68 3.59 4.57
N VAL A 34 -4.06 3.06 3.40
CA VAL A 34 -4.96 3.69 2.44
C VAL A 34 -6.20 2.83 2.20
N MET A 35 -7.33 3.46 1.91
CA MET A 35 -8.49 2.76 1.32
C MET A 35 -8.41 2.84 -0.20
N VAL A 36 -8.41 1.69 -0.86
CA VAL A 36 -8.34 1.57 -2.32
C VAL A 36 -9.65 1.05 -2.88
N ARG A 37 -10.08 1.59 -4.03
CA ARG A 37 -11.20 1.09 -4.81
C ARG A 37 -10.86 1.10 -6.30
N VAL A 38 -11.21 0.02 -7.00
CA VAL A 38 -10.84 -0.22 -8.41
C VAL A 38 -11.92 0.22 -9.41
N SER A 39 -13.20 0.26 -9.02
CA SER A 39 -14.33 0.61 -9.91
C SER A 39 -15.49 1.23 -9.12
N ASP A 40 -16.49 1.81 -9.80
CA ASP A 40 -17.65 2.44 -9.14
C ASP A 40 -18.46 1.48 -8.27
N VAL A 41 -18.58 0.23 -8.72
CA VAL A 41 -19.27 -0.86 -8.03
C VAL A 41 -18.34 -1.69 -7.15
N GLY A 42 -17.03 -1.37 -7.13
CA GLY A 42 -16.03 -2.06 -6.36
C GLY A 42 -16.07 -1.70 -4.87
N GLU A 43 -15.64 -2.63 -4.03
CA GLU A 43 -15.51 -2.40 -2.60
C GLU A 43 -14.32 -1.49 -2.29
N ARG A 44 -14.34 -0.85 -1.12
CA ARG A 44 -13.19 -0.14 -0.58
C ARG A 44 -12.43 -1.10 0.33
N ILE A 45 -11.18 -1.40 -0.01
CA ILE A 45 -10.33 -2.30 0.78
C ILE A 45 -9.16 -1.52 1.43
N PRO A 46 -8.83 -1.78 2.70
CA PRO A 46 -7.67 -1.19 3.35
C PRO A 46 -6.38 -1.89 2.89
N LEU A 47 -5.33 -1.11 2.60
CA LEU A 47 -3.98 -1.59 2.30
C LEU A 47 -2.96 -0.75 3.04
N THR A 48 -2.06 -1.38 3.77
CA THR A 48 -0.98 -0.70 4.47
C THR A 48 -0.06 0.00 3.48
N ILE A 49 0.38 1.22 3.83
CA ILE A 49 1.44 1.91 3.11
C ILE A 49 2.74 1.22 3.53
N CYS A 50 3.32 0.40 2.65
CA CYS A 50 4.55 -0.33 2.92
C CYS A 50 5.77 0.60 2.82
N ASP A 51 5.72 1.57 1.91
CA ASP A 51 6.73 2.60 1.77
C ASP A 51 6.10 3.82 1.08
N HIS A 52 6.72 4.98 1.22
CA HIS A 52 6.32 6.20 0.53
C HIS A 52 7.54 7.05 0.15
N ASP A 53 7.44 7.73 -0.98
CA ASP A 53 8.43 8.69 -1.43
C ASP A 53 7.73 10.03 -1.63
N ALA A 54 8.02 10.99 -0.74
CA ALA A 54 7.40 12.31 -0.77
C ALA A 54 7.90 13.17 -1.95
N GLU A 55 9.13 12.94 -2.45
CA GLU A 55 9.69 13.67 -3.59
C GLU A 55 9.13 13.16 -4.91
N ARG A 56 9.08 11.83 -5.09
CA ARG A 56 8.45 11.19 -6.26
C ARG A 56 6.92 11.24 -6.20
N GLY A 57 6.35 11.47 -5.02
CA GLY A 57 4.90 11.51 -4.80
C GLY A 57 4.24 10.13 -4.88
N THR A 58 4.91 9.07 -4.44
CA THR A 58 4.49 7.68 -4.66
C THR A 58 4.29 6.90 -3.37
N LEU A 59 3.40 5.90 -3.42
CA LEU A 59 3.19 4.92 -2.37
C LEU A 59 3.55 3.53 -2.89
N THR A 60 4.18 2.72 -2.05
CA THR A 60 4.37 1.28 -2.29
C THR A 60 3.35 0.50 -1.49
N LEU A 61 2.58 -0.34 -2.18
CA LEU A 61 1.58 -1.24 -1.61
C LEU A 61 2.01 -2.68 -1.86
N ILE A 62 1.93 -3.53 -0.83
CA ILE A 62 2.06 -4.98 -0.96
C ILE A 62 0.68 -5.61 -0.86
N ILE A 63 0.30 -6.39 -1.86
CA ILE A 63 -1.06 -6.90 -2.03
C ILE A 63 -1.01 -8.41 -2.17
N GLN A 64 -1.75 -9.13 -1.32
CA GLN A 64 -2.02 -10.55 -1.50
C GLN A 64 -3.36 -10.75 -2.21
N ALA A 65 -3.34 -11.41 -3.36
CA ALA A 65 -4.50 -11.64 -4.22
C ALA A 65 -5.40 -12.78 -3.71
N VAL A 66 -6.02 -12.59 -2.54
CA VAL A 66 -6.87 -13.60 -1.88
C VAL A 66 -8.34 -13.55 -2.28
N GLY A 67 -8.89 -12.37 -2.59
CA GLY A 67 -10.33 -12.15 -2.83
C GLY A 67 -10.60 -11.37 -4.12
N LYS A 68 -11.88 -11.11 -4.41
CA LYS A 68 -12.30 -10.41 -5.65
C LYS A 68 -11.60 -9.05 -5.80
N SER A 69 -11.75 -8.18 -4.80
CA SER A 69 -11.23 -6.80 -4.85
C SER A 69 -9.69 -6.75 -4.94
N THR A 70 -8.96 -7.66 -4.29
CA THR A 70 -7.48 -7.72 -4.41
C THR A 70 -7.03 -8.34 -5.74
N ARG A 71 -7.75 -9.32 -6.28
CA ARG A 71 -7.48 -9.87 -7.62
C ARG A 71 -7.74 -8.84 -8.72
N ASP A 72 -8.83 -8.10 -8.63
CA ASP A 72 -9.15 -7.01 -9.56
C ASP A 72 -8.09 -5.90 -9.50
N LEU A 73 -7.58 -5.58 -8.30
CA LEU A 73 -6.51 -4.60 -8.12
C LEU A 73 -5.19 -5.04 -8.79
N VAL A 74 -4.71 -6.26 -8.56
CA VAL A 74 -3.43 -6.71 -9.14
C VAL A 74 -3.49 -6.93 -10.65
N ASN A 75 -4.69 -7.03 -11.22
CA ASN A 75 -4.93 -7.09 -12.67
C ASN A 75 -4.76 -5.74 -13.37
N ILE A 76 -4.71 -4.61 -12.63
CA ILE A 76 -4.37 -3.29 -13.19
C ILE A 76 -2.91 -3.30 -13.65
N GLN A 77 -2.63 -2.86 -14.88
CA GLN A 77 -1.29 -2.89 -15.45
C GLN A 77 -0.53 -1.59 -15.18
N VAL A 78 0.80 -1.65 -15.34
CA VAL A 78 1.63 -0.44 -15.28
C VAL A 78 1.18 0.52 -16.38
N GLY A 79 1.00 1.78 -16.03
CA GLY A 79 0.45 2.82 -16.92
C GLY A 79 -1.05 3.05 -16.75
N ASP A 80 -1.79 2.07 -16.22
CA ASP A 80 -3.22 2.20 -15.92
C ASP A 80 -3.46 2.95 -14.60
N MET A 81 -4.74 3.13 -14.25
CA MET A 81 -5.18 3.94 -13.13
C MET A 81 -5.98 3.14 -12.11
N VAL A 82 -5.63 3.27 -10.85
CA VAL A 82 -6.49 2.94 -9.71
C VAL A 82 -7.51 4.05 -9.53
N LYS A 83 -8.79 3.72 -9.39
CA LYS A 83 -9.87 4.71 -9.37
C LYS A 83 -9.75 5.66 -8.18
N ASP A 84 -9.75 5.09 -6.97
CA ASP A 84 -9.68 5.85 -5.72
C ASP A 84 -8.58 5.31 -4.80
N VAL A 85 -7.80 6.24 -4.23
CA VAL A 85 -6.84 6.03 -3.15
C VAL A 85 -7.12 7.12 -2.11
N LEU A 86 -7.57 6.72 -0.92
CA LEU A 86 -7.84 7.63 0.20
C LEU A 86 -6.87 7.38 1.34
N GLY A 87 -6.12 8.40 1.74
CA GLY A 87 -5.30 8.39 2.94
C GLY A 87 -4.39 9.62 3.08
N PRO A 88 -3.34 9.54 3.91
CA PRO A 88 -3.05 8.42 4.80
C PRO A 88 -4.12 8.34 5.92
N LEU A 89 -4.46 7.13 6.35
CA LEU A 89 -5.41 6.85 7.42
C LEU A 89 -4.74 6.04 8.53
N GLY A 90 -5.38 6.00 9.69
CA GLY A 90 -4.87 5.35 10.90
C GLY A 90 -4.03 6.27 11.75
N THR A 91 -3.63 5.79 12.92
CA THR A 91 -2.70 6.46 13.82
C THR A 91 -1.29 6.00 13.46
N ALA A 92 -0.33 6.94 13.38
CA ALA A 92 1.06 6.58 13.17
C ALA A 92 1.58 5.71 14.32
N THR A 93 2.46 4.77 14.00
CA THR A 93 3.17 3.97 15.00
C THR A 93 3.99 4.90 15.88
N GLU A 94 3.87 4.73 17.19
CA GLU A 94 4.72 5.42 18.14
C GLU A 94 6.12 4.81 18.09
N ILE A 95 7.10 5.61 17.66
CA ILE A 95 8.51 5.22 17.64
C ILE A 95 9.16 5.86 18.86
N GLY A 96 9.46 5.03 19.87
CA GLY A 96 10.15 5.46 21.09
C GLY A 96 11.65 5.13 21.08
N ASP A 97 12.34 5.56 22.13
CA ASP A 97 13.81 5.44 22.27
C ASP A 97 14.26 4.07 22.81
N ALA A 98 13.57 2.99 22.46
CA ALA A 98 13.89 1.66 22.98
C ALA A 98 15.25 1.19 22.46
N GLU A 99 16.18 0.84 23.37
CA GLU A 99 17.50 0.31 23.00
C GLU A 99 17.43 -1.04 22.25
N ARG A 100 16.33 -1.78 22.42
CA ARG A 100 16.08 -3.06 21.75
C ARG A 100 14.62 -3.21 21.37
N ILE A 101 14.39 -3.44 20.08
CA ILE A 101 13.07 -3.72 19.51
C ILE A 101 13.07 -5.15 18.97
N ILE A 102 12.00 -5.91 19.24
CA ILE A 102 11.78 -7.25 18.68
C ILE A 102 10.50 -7.20 17.84
N ALA A 103 10.64 -7.50 16.55
CA ALA A 103 9.55 -7.61 15.60
C ALA A 103 9.22 -9.08 15.35
N VAL A 104 7.94 -9.46 15.40
CA VAL A 104 7.46 -10.79 15.00
C VAL A 104 6.44 -10.61 13.88
N MET A 105 6.68 -11.26 12.75
CA MET A 105 5.90 -11.08 11.54
C MET A 105 5.59 -12.43 10.90
N GLY A 106 4.49 -12.51 10.17
CA GLY A 106 4.10 -13.71 9.43
C GLY A 106 3.34 -13.37 8.14
N GLY A 107 3.69 -14.06 7.05
CA GLY A 107 3.06 -13.88 5.74
C GLY A 107 3.16 -12.44 5.24
N ILE A 108 2.05 -11.88 4.74
CA ILE A 108 1.99 -10.48 4.30
C ILE A 108 2.19 -9.47 5.43
N GLY A 109 2.07 -9.89 6.70
CA GLY A 109 2.35 -9.06 7.87
C GLY A 109 3.81 -8.61 7.98
N VAL A 110 4.71 -9.08 7.11
CA VAL A 110 6.07 -8.55 6.98
C VAL A 110 6.09 -7.17 6.31
N ALA A 111 5.19 -6.90 5.36
CA ALA A 111 5.19 -5.65 4.61
C ALA A 111 4.92 -4.40 5.47
N PRO A 112 3.98 -4.41 6.44
CA PRO A 112 3.75 -3.30 7.35
C PRO A 112 4.94 -2.88 8.24
N MET A 113 6.00 -3.69 8.33
CA MET A 113 7.18 -3.42 9.17
C MET A 113 8.36 -2.83 8.39
N LEU A 114 8.22 -2.69 7.07
CA LEU A 114 9.24 -2.06 6.24
C LEU A 114 9.38 -0.53 6.46
N PRO A 115 8.30 0.26 6.62
CA PRO A 115 8.39 1.71 6.82
C PRO A 115 8.75 2.08 8.27
#